data_AF-A0A6G4VDD4-F1
#
_entry.id   AF-A0A6G4VDD4-F1
#
_cell.length_a   1.000
_cell.length_b   1.000
_cell.length_c   1.000
_cell.angle_alpha   90.00
_cell.angle_beta   90.00
_cell.angle_gamma   90.00
#
_symmetry.space_group_name_H-M   'P 1'
#
loop_
_entity.id
_entity.type
_entity.pdbx_description
1 polymer ?
#
loop_
_entity_poly.entity_id
_entity_poly.type
_entity_poly.pdbx_seq_one_letter_code
_entity_poly.pdbx_strand_id
1 'polypeptide(L)'
;AHSHVGGVRWWNVKHPGAYAGRLAEGRSPGAGRELLSEEDRRVERILLELRLREGCPLSLLRPDGLAASRRALAEGLLEAGPYDEGRAVLTLRGRLLADAVVRDLVD
;
A
#
# COMPACT_ATOMS: atom_id res chain seq x y z
N ALA A 1 -7.78 3.13 16.72
CA ALA A 1 -6.41 2.67 16.42
C ALA A 1 -6.51 1.47 15.49
N HIS A 2 -5.76 1.48 14.39
CA HIS A 2 -5.53 0.33 13.53
C HIS A 2 -4.10 -0.14 13.77
N SER A 3 -3.89 -1.45 13.70
CA SER A 3 -2.59 -2.06 13.94
C SER A 3 -2.41 -3.23 12.98
N HIS A 4 -1.15 -3.52 12.63
CA HIS A 4 -0.79 -4.58 11.68
C HIS A 4 0.48 -5.30 12.14
N VAL A 5 0.42 -6.62 12.23
CA VAL A 5 1.56 -7.52 12.51
C VAL A 5 1.32 -8.85 11.81
N GLY A 6 2.34 -9.37 11.11
CA GLY A 6 2.30 -10.72 10.52
C GLY A 6 1.15 -10.95 9.52
N GLY A 7 0.74 -9.90 8.80
CA GLY A 7 -0.39 -9.97 7.86
C GLY A 7 -1.77 -9.99 8.53
N VAL A 8 -1.85 -9.76 9.84
CA VAL A 8 -3.10 -9.54 10.56
C VAL A 8 -3.29 -8.06 10.78
N ARG A 9 -4.44 -7.53 10.33
CA ARG A 9 -4.88 -6.18 10.65
C ARG A 9 -5.97 -6.25 11.71
N TRP A 10 -5.92 -5.38 12.70
CA TRP A 10 -6.96 -5.29 13.72
C TRP A 10 -7.26 -3.84 14.09
N TRP A 11 -8.42 -3.65 14.71
CA TRP A 11 -8.89 -2.36 15.15
C TRP A 11 -9.59 -2.44 16.50
N ASN A 12 -9.45 -1.37 17.27
CA ASN A 12 -10.11 -1.22 18.56
C ASN A 12 -11.54 -0.71 18.40
N VAL A 13 -12.34 -0.83 19.45
CA VAL A 13 -13.64 -0.12 19.54
C VAL A 13 -13.46 1.37 19.27
N LYS A 14 -14.41 1.96 18.54
CA LYS A 14 -14.30 3.35 18.07
C LYS A 14 -14.45 4.36 19.21
N HIS A 15 -15.33 4.11 20.17
CA HIS A 15 -15.65 5.07 21.22
C HIS A 15 -14.61 5.05 22.36
N PRO A 16 -13.99 6.19 22.71
CA PRO A 16 -12.97 6.25 23.76
C PRO A 16 -13.45 5.73 25.13
N GLY A 17 -14.70 5.97 25.50
CA GLY A 17 -15.26 5.45 26.76
C GLY A 17 -15.38 3.92 26.78
N ALA A 18 -15.77 3.31 25.65
CA ALA A 18 -15.82 1.84 25.54
C ALA A 18 -14.42 1.23 25.53
N TYR A 19 -13.45 1.93 24.92
CA TYR A 19 -12.05 1.56 24.96
C TYR A 19 -11.51 1.55 26.40
N ALA A 20 -11.69 2.67 27.12
CA ALA A 20 -11.21 2.82 28.50
C ALA A 20 -11.88 1.81 29.44
N GLY A 21 -13.19 1.58 29.31
CA GLY A 21 -13.90 0.58 30.11
C GLY A 21 -13.35 -0.83 29.90
N ARG A 22 -13.11 -1.25 28.66
CA ARG A 22 -12.51 -2.57 28.38
C ARG A 22 -11.13 -2.71 29.02
N LEU A 23 -10.28 -1.69 28.93
CA LEU A 23 -8.96 -1.71 29.57
C LEU A 23 -9.04 -1.76 31.09
N ALA A 24 -9.93 -0.97 31.71
CA ALA A 24 -10.13 -0.95 33.16
C ALA A 24 -10.58 -2.32 33.69
N GLU A 25 -11.28 -3.10 32.87
CA GLU A 25 -11.70 -4.46 33.17
C GLU A 25 -10.68 -5.54 32.74
N GLY A 26 -9.47 -5.15 32.29
CA GLY A 26 -8.44 -6.10 31.83
C GLY A 26 -8.78 -6.82 30.52
N ARG A 27 -9.76 -6.34 29.75
CA ARG A 27 -10.19 -6.92 28.48
C ARG A 27 -9.49 -6.23 27.29
N SER A 28 -9.28 -6.98 26.22
CA SER A 28 -8.77 -6.41 24.97
C SER A 28 -9.73 -5.36 24.40
N PRO A 29 -9.25 -4.18 23.98
CA PRO A 29 -10.06 -3.19 23.30
C PRO A 29 -10.38 -3.55 21.85
N GLY A 30 -9.81 -4.64 21.32
CA GLY A 30 -10.03 -5.12 19.96
C GLY A 30 -11.52 -5.34 19.65
N ALA A 31 -12.00 -4.74 18.57
CA ALA A 31 -13.35 -4.89 18.08
C ALA A 31 -13.44 -5.87 16.90
N GLY A 32 -12.37 -6.01 16.14
CA GLY A 32 -12.30 -6.93 15.01
C GLY A 32 -10.87 -7.09 14.50
N ARG A 33 -10.68 -8.13 13.69
CA ARG A 33 -9.44 -8.42 12.98
C ARG A 33 -9.75 -9.08 11.66
N GLU A 34 -8.78 -9.04 10.76
CA GLU A 34 -8.77 -9.80 9.53
C GLU A 34 -7.37 -10.33 9.24
N LEU A 35 -7.30 -11.42 8.47
CA LEU A 35 -6.07 -11.93 7.90
C LEU A 35 -6.03 -11.47 6.44
N LEU A 36 -5.01 -10.69 6.09
CA LEU A 36 -4.82 -10.24 4.73
C LEU A 36 -4.47 -11.42 3.83
N SER A 37 -5.16 -11.53 2.69
CA SER A 37 -4.80 -12.47 1.64
C SER A 37 -3.47 -12.09 0.99
N GLU A 38 -2.86 -13.01 0.24
CA GLU A 38 -1.67 -12.69 -0.56
C GLU A 38 -1.93 -11.56 -1.56
N GLU A 39 -3.15 -11.48 -2.08
CA GLU A 39 -3.54 -10.40 -2.97
C GLU A 39 -3.64 -9.06 -2.25
N ASP A 40 -4.30 -9.00 -1.09
CA ASP A 40 -4.38 -7.78 -0.29
C ASP A 40 -2.97 -7.25 0.05
N ARG A 41 -2.06 -8.15 0.40
CA ARG A 41 -0.65 -7.82 0.68
C ARG A 41 0.06 -7.30 -0.56
N ARG A 42 -0.14 -7.92 -1.73
CA ARG A 42 0.45 -7.45 -3.00
C ARG A 42 -0.01 -6.03 -3.31
N VAL A 43 -1.31 -5.78 -3.23
CA VAL A 43 -1.91 -4.46 -3.49
C VAL A 43 -1.40 -3.42 -2.49
N GLU A 44 -1.37 -3.75 -1.20
CA GLU A 44 -0.85 -2.86 -0.15
C GLU A 44 0.63 -2.53 -0.36
N ARG A 45 1.45 -3.51 -0.78
CA ARG A 45 2.86 -3.26 -1.12
C ARG A 45 2.99 -2.29 -2.28
N ILE A 46 2.20 -2.41 -3.35
CA ILE A 46 2.22 -1.45 -4.47
C ILE A 46 1.83 -0.05 -3.99
N LEU A 47 0.74 0.06 -3.21
CA LEU A 47 0.25 1.33 -2.64
C LEU A 47 1.31 2.03 -1.79
N LEU A 48 1.99 1.29 -0.90
CA LEU A 48 2.93 1.86 0.05
C LEU A 48 4.32 2.08 -0.57
N GLU A 49 4.88 1.07 -1.23
CA GLU A 49 6.26 1.11 -1.74
C GLU A 49 6.42 2.15 -2.86
N LEU A 50 5.40 2.37 -3.70
CA LEU A 50 5.48 3.39 -4.76
C LEU A 50 5.65 4.82 -4.20
N ARG A 51 5.23 5.06 -2.95
CA ARG A 51 5.37 6.36 -2.26
C ARG A 51 6.73 6.50 -1.55
N LEU A 52 7.51 5.43 -1.46
CA LEU A 52 8.86 5.48 -0.93
C LEU A 52 9.84 6.03 -1.98
N ARG A 53 11.01 6.47 -1.52
CA ARG A 53 12.06 6.95 -2.43
C ARG A 53 12.58 5.83 -3.34
N GLU A 54 12.60 4.61 -2.82
CA GLU A 54 13.06 3.38 -3.47
C GLU A 54 12.03 2.81 -4.46
N GLY A 55 10.77 3.28 -4.40
CA GLY A 55 9.69 2.84 -5.26
C GLY A 55 9.28 1.38 -5.10
N CYS A 56 8.46 0.92 -6.04
CA CYS A 56 7.85 -0.41 -6.05
C CYS A 56 8.58 -1.35 -7.03
N PRO A 57 8.93 -2.59 -6.65
CA PRO A 57 9.43 -3.60 -7.59
C PRO A 57 8.41 -3.88 -8.70
N LEU A 58 8.86 -3.92 -9.96
CA LEU A 58 8.01 -4.27 -11.10
C LEU A 58 7.52 -5.72 -11.03
N SER A 59 8.23 -6.59 -10.31
CA SER A 59 7.84 -7.99 -10.08
C SER A 59 6.54 -8.16 -9.28
N LEU A 60 6.02 -7.09 -8.64
CA LEU A 60 4.71 -7.10 -7.98
C LEU A 60 3.55 -6.88 -8.95
N LEU A 61 3.84 -6.35 -10.14
CA LEU A 61 2.85 -5.97 -11.12
C LEU A 61 2.48 -7.18 -11.99
N ARG A 62 1.18 -7.33 -12.20
CA ARG A 62 0.62 -8.27 -13.18
C ARG A 62 0.81 -7.72 -14.60
N PRO A 63 0.54 -8.52 -15.65
CA PRO A 63 0.75 -8.08 -17.04
C PRO A 63 0.12 -6.72 -17.38
N ASP A 64 -1.09 -6.44 -16.88
CA ASP A 64 -1.79 -5.17 -17.11
C ASP A 64 -1.13 -4.01 -16.35
N GLY A 65 -0.78 -4.21 -15.08
CA GLY A 65 0.01 -3.26 -14.29
C GLY A 65 1.39 -2.98 -14.89
N LEU A 66 2.06 -3.98 -15.49
CA LEU A 66 3.30 -3.80 -16.24
C LEU A 66 3.10 -2.98 -17.53
N ALA A 67 1.95 -3.13 -18.19
CA ALA A 67 1.61 -2.30 -19.34
C ALA A 67 1.34 -0.85 -18.91
N ALA A 68 0.63 -0.67 -17.78
CA ALA A 68 0.40 0.64 -17.19
C ALA A 68 1.71 1.32 -16.75
N SER A 69 2.63 0.59 -16.14
CA SER A 69 3.93 1.13 -15.72
C SER A 69 4.76 1.60 -16.92
N ARG A 70 4.72 0.90 -18.06
CA ARG A 70 5.36 1.35 -19.30
C ARG A 70 4.76 2.66 -19.84
N ARG A 71 3.43 2.84 -19.74
CA ARG A 71 2.77 4.10 -20.13
C ARG A 71 3.17 5.24 -19.18
N ALA A 72 3.12 5.00 -17.87
CA ALA A 72 3.52 5.97 -16.86
C ALA A 72 5.00 6.41 -17.02
N LEU A 73 5.89 5.48 -17.40
CA LEU A 73 7.26 5.80 -17.75
C LEU A 73 7.34 6.71 -18.98
N ALA A 74 6.64 6.36 -20.07
CA ALA A 74 6.61 7.17 -21.29
C ALA A 74 6.03 8.59 -21.07
N GLU A 75 5.11 8.74 -20.11
CA GLU A 75 4.53 10.02 -19.70
C GLU A 75 5.42 10.84 -18.75
N GLY A 76 6.57 10.31 -18.34
CA GLY A 76 7.51 10.95 -17.41
C GLY A 76 7.04 10.94 -15.96
N LEU A 77 6.14 10.02 -15.59
CA LEU A 77 5.68 9.83 -14.22
C LEU A 77 6.58 8.88 -13.42
N LEU A 78 7.34 8.02 -14.10
CA LEU A 78 8.36 7.15 -13.51
C LEU A 78 9.77 7.53 -13.97
N GLU A 79 10.75 7.32 -13.10
CA GLU A 79 12.18 7.52 -13.37
C GLU A 79 12.73 6.38 -14.25
N ALA A 80 13.43 6.70 -15.35
CA ALA A 80 13.93 5.69 -16.28
C ALA A 80 15.03 4.78 -15.71
N GLY A 81 16.02 5.35 -15.00
CA GLY A 81 17.14 4.58 -14.45
C GLY A 81 16.70 3.44 -13.51
N PRO A 82 15.95 3.74 -12.42
CA PRO A 82 15.40 2.70 -11.56
C PRO A 82 14.45 1.72 -12.28
N TYR A 83 13.75 2.19 -13.31
CA TYR A 83 12.85 1.34 -14.09
C TYR A 83 13.60 0.24 -14.84
N ASP A 84 14.74 0.57 -15.45
CA ASP A 84 15.63 -0.40 -16.10
C ASP A 84 16.22 -1.40 -15.09
N GLU A 85 16.34 -1.01 -13.81
CA GLU A 85 16.73 -1.87 -12.69
C GLU A 85 15.54 -2.66 -12.08
N GLY A 86 14.36 -2.58 -12.69
CA GLY A 86 13.18 -3.34 -12.27
C GLY A 86 12.34 -2.68 -11.19
N ARG A 87 12.42 -1.34 -11.02
CA ARG A 87 11.66 -0.59 -10.01
C ARG A 87 10.88 0.58 -10.61
N ALA A 88 9.59 0.65 -10.30
CA ALA A 88 8.78 1.84 -10.53
C ALA A 88 9.05 2.87 -9.42
N VAL A 89 9.81 3.92 -9.74
CA VAL A 89 10.07 5.06 -8.85
C VAL A 89 9.39 6.30 -9.43
N LEU A 90 8.57 7.01 -8.64
CA LEU A 90 7.89 8.22 -9.10
C LEU A 90 8.86 9.39 -9.26
N THR A 91 8.77 10.08 -10.40
CA THR A 91 9.38 11.40 -10.57
C THR A 91 8.69 12.44 -9.68
N LEU A 92 9.22 13.66 -9.60
CA LEU A 92 8.55 14.77 -8.88
C LEU A 92 7.13 15.02 -9.41
N ARG A 93 6.92 14.94 -10.73
CA ARG A 93 5.59 15.05 -11.34
C ARG A 93 4.73 13.84 -11.03
N GLY A 94 5.30 12.63 -11.10
CA GLY A 94 4.61 11.38 -10.76
C GLY A 94 4.03 11.40 -9.35
N ARG A 95 4.74 11.99 -8.38
CA ARG A 95 4.27 12.13 -6.99
C ARG A 95 2.97 12.91 -6.85
N LEU A 96 2.70 13.86 -7.74
CA LEU A 96 1.44 14.62 -7.76
C LEU A 96 0.25 13.77 -8.24
N LEU A 97 0.53 12.68 -8.96
CA LEU A 97 -0.46 11.78 -9.55
C LEU A 97 -0.39 10.38 -8.93
N ALA A 98 0.24 10.22 -7.76
CA ALA A 98 0.54 8.91 -7.18
C ALA A 98 -0.70 8.03 -7.01
N ASP A 99 -1.84 8.59 -6.61
CA ASP A 99 -3.11 7.84 -6.48
C ASP A 99 -3.60 7.29 -7.82
N ALA A 100 -3.50 8.09 -8.89
CA ALA A 100 -3.89 7.68 -10.22
C ALA A 100 -2.95 6.60 -10.79
N VAL A 101 -1.64 6.80 -10.62
CA VAL A 101 -0.63 5.81 -11.03
C VAL A 101 -0.85 4.50 -10.27
N VAL A 102 -1.03 4.52 -8.95
CA VAL A 102 -1.28 3.27 -8.20
C VAL A 102 -2.53 2.56 -8.68
N ARG A 103 -3.63 3.27 -8.90
CA ARG A 103 -4.88 2.67 -9.42
C ARG A 103 -4.63 1.90 -10.71
N ASP A 104 -3.86 2.46 -11.64
CA ASP A 104 -3.54 1.80 -12.92
C ASP A 104 -2.54 0.64 -12.77
N LEU A 105 -1.72 0.64 -11.70
CA LEU A 105 -0.71 -0.41 -11.46
C LEU A 105 -1.27 -1.63 -10.72
N VAL A 106 -2.34 -1.44 -9.94
CA VAL A 106 -2.92 -2.49 -9.10
C VAL A 106 -3.74 -3.47 -9.93
N ASP A 107 -4.50 -2.98 -10.93
CA ASP A 107 -5.06 -3.67 -12.10
C ASP A 107 -5.78 -2.65 -13.02
#